data_AF-A0A4R8ZVA6-F1
#
_entry.id   AF-A0A4R8ZVA6-F1
#
_cell.length_a   1.000
_cell.length_b   1.000
_cell.length_c   1.000
_cell.angle_alpha   90.00
_cell.angle_beta   90.00
_cell.angle_gamma   90.00
#
_symmetry.space_group_name_H-M   'P 1'
#
loop_
_entity.id
_entity.type
_entity.pdbx_description
1 polymer ?
#
loop_
_entity_poly.entity_id
_entity_poly.type
_entity_poly.pdbx_seq_one_letter_code
_entity_poly.pdbx_strand_id
1 'polypeptide(L)'
;MDDLTHDSEDRMRALGQVRISAGARDATRALTMTLDDPAVRDAIAPEPRRRFAGLSRRHRLVVGSLVALLGIGVGVPAVATSLLARTGEFGDPATSTEVDDTEWIDPGADDLPQVIIDAYPDYLTLPPGMPENMAIADTSRLMGRMGAEHEVGQAVVQEGYVTQVYETFAICAWTDVWLGAHASSDAAAEALATAWIGDFDNYRAVSSSVSIRDRMTVIAQGAAAGNPGIVKGTYTENDCAVRLGDAQ
;
A
#
# COMPACT_ATOMS: atom_id res chain seq x y z
N MET A 1 -10.79 38.83 -17.14
CA MET A 1 -9.63 37.93 -17.38
C MET A 1 -8.80 37.97 -16.11
N ASP A 2 -9.39 37.47 -15.00
CA ASP A 2 -8.88 37.67 -13.63
C ASP A 2 -9.07 36.41 -12.74
N ASP A 3 -9.45 35.27 -13.33
CA ASP A 3 -9.92 34.08 -12.59
C ASP A 3 -8.83 33.00 -12.41
N LEU A 4 -7.74 33.06 -13.19
CA LEU A 4 -6.67 32.05 -13.20
C LEU A 4 -5.54 32.32 -12.20
N THR A 5 -5.43 33.56 -11.71
CA THR A 5 -4.39 33.95 -10.77
C THR A 5 -4.75 33.58 -9.32
N HIS A 6 -6.03 33.48 -8.99
CA HIS A 6 -6.47 33.07 -7.64
C HIS A 6 -6.25 31.56 -7.39
N ASP A 7 -6.53 30.71 -8.37
CA ASP A 7 -6.33 29.25 -8.28
C ASP A 7 -4.85 28.88 -8.08
N SER A 8 -3.94 29.63 -8.71
CA SER A 8 -2.50 29.38 -8.60
C SER A 8 -1.90 29.82 -7.26
N GLU A 9 -2.37 30.91 -6.68
CA GLU A 9 -1.93 31.36 -5.35
C GLU A 9 -2.45 30.44 -4.23
N ASP A 10 -3.68 29.95 -4.31
CA ASP A 10 -4.23 29.01 -3.33
C ASP A 10 -3.56 27.63 -3.41
N ARG A 11 -3.22 27.15 -4.61
CA ARG A 11 -2.43 25.92 -4.80
C ARG A 11 -0.99 26.04 -4.28
N MET A 12 -0.34 27.19 -4.49
CA MET A 12 1.00 27.43 -3.92
C MET A 12 0.98 27.53 -2.39
N ARG A 13 -0.10 28.08 -1.81
CA ARG A 13 -0.28 28.14 -0.35
C ARG A 13 -0.54 26.76 0.25
N ALA A 14 -1.24 25.87 -0.46
CA ALA A 14 -1.44 24.47 -0.07
C ALA A 14 -0.13 23.65 -0.10
N LEU A 15 0.74 23.89 -1.08
CA LEU A 15 2.06 23.25 -1.17
C LEU A 15 3.01 23.68 -0.05
N GLY A 16 2.88 24.93 0.45
CA GLY A 16 3.65 25.43 1.58
C GLY A 16 3.31 24.81 2.94
N GLN A 17 2.24 24.01 3.02
CA GLN A 17 1.81 23.32 4.26
C GLN A 17 2.17 21.84 4.30
N VAL A 18 2.79 21.29 3.25
CA VAL A 18 3.26 19.90 3.24
C VAL A 18 4.43 19.78 4.23
N ARG A 19 4.18 19.12 5.36
CA ARG A 19 5.22 18.78 6.33
C ARG A 19 6.14 17.72 5.73
N ILE A 20 7.27 18.16 5.17
CA ILE A 20 8.36 17.28 4.76
C ILE A 20 8.85 16.53 6.01
N SER A 21 8.70 15.21 6.02
CA SER A 21 9.14 14.33 7.10
C SER A 21 10.66 14.46 7.32
N ALA A 22 11.13 14.20 8.53
CA ALA A 22 12.57 14.23 8.83
C ALA A 22 13.37 13.31 7.90
N GLY A 23 12.80 12.15 7.53
CA GLY A 23 13.39 11.21 6.58
C GLY A 23 13.55 11.78 5.16
N ALA A 24 12.60 12.58 4.67
CA ALA A 24 12.73 13.23 3.37
C ALA A 24 13.83 14.31 3.35
N ARG A 25 14.07 14.98 4.49
CA ARG A 25 15.21 15.92 4.63
C ARG A 25 16.55 15.20 4.69
N ASP A 26 16.62 14.05 5.36
CA ASP A 26 17.83 13.25 5.43
C ASP A 26 18.16 12.61 4.08
N ALA A 27 17.17 12.15 3.32
CA ALA A 27 17.35 11.68 1.94
C ALA A 27 17.84 12.79 1.01
N THR A 28 17.27 14.00 1.13
CA THR A 28 17.71 15.18 0.34
C THR A 28 19.15 15.57 0.68
N ARG A 29 19.52 15.50 1.97
CA ARG A 29 20.88 15.77 2.44
C ARG A 29 21.87 14.71 1.93
N ALA A 30 21.50 13.43 1.97
CA ALA A 30 22.31 12.34 1.46
C ALA A 30 22.56 12.47 -0.06
N LEU A 31 21.51 12.79 -0.84
CA LEU A 31 21.63 13.08 -2.27
C LEU A 31 22.55 14.28 -2.56
N THR A 32 22.44 15.34 -1.76
CA THR A 32 23.29 16.53 -1.91
C THR A 32 24.77 16.19 -1.62
N MET A 33 25.03 15.37 -0.59
CA MET A 33 26.39 14.93 -0.27
C MET A 33 26.99 14.02 -1.36
N THR A 34 26.20 13.14 -1.96
CA THR A 34 26.66 12.24 -3.04
C THR A 34 26.98 13.01 -4.33
N LEU A 35 26.22 14.07 -4.64
CA LEU A 35 26.47 14.92 -5.81
C LEU A 35 27.65 15.89 -5.62
N ASP A 36 28.03 16.14 -4.37
CA ASP A 36 29.23 16.92 -4.03
C ASP A 36 30.51 16.09 -3.98
N ASP A 37 30.42 14.76 -4.11
CA ASP A 37 31.57 13.87 -4.21
C ASP A 37 32.38 14.18 -5.49
N PRO A 38 33.68 14.51 -5.39
CA PRO A 38 34.53 14.81 -6.54
C PRO A 38 34.61 13.65 -7.54
N ALA A 39 34.51 12.40 -7.12
CA ALA A 39 34.48 11.25 -8.03
C ALA A 39 33.20 11.20 -8.87
N VAL A 40 32.07 11.63 -8.30
CA VAL A 40 30.79 11.75 -9.01
C VAL A 40 30.81 12.95 -9.96
N ARG A 41 31.40 14.08 -9.56
CA ARG A 41 31.56 15.24 -10.44
C ARG A 41 32.49 14.98 -11.61
N ASP A 42 33.60 14.28 -11.39
CA ASP A 42 34.55 13.91 -12.45
C ASP A 42 33.95 12.89 -13.43
N ALA A 43 33.04 12.02 -12.96
CA ALA A 43 32.28 11.11 -13.81
C ALA A 43 31.22 11.82 -14.69
N ILE A 44 30.76 13.01 -14.28
CA ILE A 44 29.74 13.81 -14.99
C ILE A 44 30.39 14.93 -15.84
N ALA A 45 31.67 15.22 -15.64
CA ALA A 45 32.39 16.22 -16.40
C ALA A 45 32.55 15.79 -17.88
N PRO A 46 32.11 16.61 -18.86
CA PRO A 46 32.27 16.27 -20.27
C PRO A 46 33.75 16.32 -20.69
N GLU A 47 34.31 15.19 -21.15
CA GLU A 47 35.69 15.11 -21.64
C GLU A 47 35.94 15.99 -22.91
N PRO A 48 37.12 16.62 -23.05
CA PRO A 48 37.46 17.42 -24.21
C PRO A 48 37.84 16.55 -25.41
N ARG A 49 37.03 16.65 -26.49
CA ARG A 49 37.19 15.92 -27.76
C ARG A 49 38.57 16.09 -28.40
N ARG A 50 39.37 15.02 -28.45
CA ARG A 50 40.53 14.88 -29.37
C ARG A 50 40.06 14.43 -30.76
N ARG A 51 40.42 15.21 -31.79
CA ARG A 51 40.19 14.88 -33.21
C ARG A 51 41.14 13.77 -33.67
N PHE A 52 40.62 12.68 -34.22
CA PHE A 52 41.35 11.84 -35.18
C PHE A 52 40.46 11.41 -36.34
N ALA A 53 41.09 11.43 -37.52
CA ALA A 53 40.52 11.25 -38.84
C ALA A 53 40.41 9.77 -39.24
N GLY A 54 39.40 9.48 -40.06
CA GLY A 54 39.41 8.38 -41.04
C GLY A 54 39.12 6.98 -40.50
N LEU A 55 37.90 6.48 -40.75
CA LEU A 55 37.60 5.09 -41.18
C LEU A 55 36.11 4.95 -41.55
N SER A 56 35.84 4.01 -42.44
CA SER A 56 34.82 3.96 -43.49
C SER A 56 33.34 3.90 -43.09
N ARG A 57 32.50 4.43 -44.00
CA ARG A 57 31.04 4.35 -44.06
C ARG A 57 30.55 2.91 -44.05
N ARG A 58 29.91 2.42 -42.96
CA ARG A 58 28.68 1.58 -43.00
C ARG A 58 28.13 1.06 -41.66
N HIS A 59 28.72 1.37 -40.51
CA HIS A 59 28.06 1.10 -39.22
C HIS A 59 28.12 2.32 -38.30
N ARG A 60 27.05 3.13 -38.34
CA ARG A 60 26.82 4.24 -37.40
C ARG A 60 25.33 4.49 -37.21
N LEU A 61 24.78 3.99 -36.10
CA LEU A 61 23.71 4.62 -35.31
C LEU A 61 24.03 4.20 -33.87
N VAL A 62 24.97 4.86 -33.19
CA VAL A 62 24.80 6.09 -32.38
C VAL A 62 23.84 5.86 -31.22
N VAL A 63 24.47 5.47 -30.10
CA VAL A 63 24.11 5.80 -28.72
C VAL A 63 23.83 7.31 -28.61
N GLY A 64 22.72 7.67 -27.96
CA GLY A 64 22.49 9.01 -27.43
C GLY A 64 21.03 9.45 -27.50
N SER A 65 20.36 9.49 -26.35
CA SER A 65 19.67 10.70 -25.89
C SER A 65 19.05 10.49 -24.52
N LEU A 66 19.60 11.22 -23.54
CA LEU A 66 18.98 11.57 -22.28
C LEU A 66 18.42 12.98 -22.46
N VAL A 67 17.25 13.23 -21.86
CA VAL A 67 16.50 14.49 -21.73
C VAL A 67 15.50 14.82 -22.84
N ALA A 68 14.23 14.51 -22.57
CA ALA A 68 13.10 15.36 -22.93
C ALA A 68 12.07 15.32 -21.80
N LEU A 69 12.12 16.33 -20.93
CA LEU A 69 11.03 16.74 -20.06
C LEU A 69 9.97 17.45 -20.92
N LEU A 70 8.71 17.22 -20.57
CA LEU A 70 7.46 17.92 -20.95
C LEU A 70 6.65 17.35 -22.13
N GLY A 71 5.55 16.69 -21.74
CA GLY A 71 4.28 16.76 -22.45
C GLY A 71 3.96 15.56 -23.35
N ILE A 72 2.87 14.87 -23.00
CA ILE A 72 2.20 13.78 -23.74
C ILE A 72 2.79 12.39 -23.47
N GLY A 73 1.95 11.54 -22.88
CA GLY A 73 2.30 10.23 -22.37
C GLY A 73 2.86 9.26 -23.42
N VAL A 74 3.98 8.65 -23.08
CA VAL A 74 4.43 7.35 -23.58
C VAL A 74 5.22 6.70 -22.45
N GLY A 75 4.75 5.55 -21.97
CA GLY A 75 5.38 4.79 -20.89
C GLY A 75 6.82 4.39 -21.23
N VAL A 76 7.73 4.65 -20.30
CA VAL A 76 9.04 4.00 -20.26
C VAL A 76 8.93 2.95 -19.17
N PRO A 77 9.16 1.64 -19.46
CA PRO A 77 9.22 0.65 -18.41
C PRO A 77 10.53 0.88 -17.66
N ALA A 78 10.45 1.60 -16.54
CA ALA A 78 11.51 1.59 -15.56
C ALA A 78 11.48 0.22 -14.89
N VAL A 79 12.21 -0.75 -15.45
CA VAL A 79 12.64 -1.93 -14.68
C VAL A 79 13.71 -1.44 -13.71
N ALA A 80 13.32 -0.62 -12.75
CA ALA A 80 14.08 -0.41 -11.55
C ALA A 80 13.74 -1.62 -10.69
N THR A 81 14.72 -2.49 -10.46
CA THR A 81 14.71 -3.41 -9.33
C THR A 81 14.44 -2.56 -8.09
N SER A 82 13.19 -2.50 -7.62
CA SER A 82 12.88 -1.59 -6.52
C SER A 82 13.47 -2.23 -5.26
N LEU A 83 14.59 -1.66 -4.82
CA LEU A 83 15.16 -1.94 -3.50
C LEU A 83 14.21 -1.48 -2.38
N LEU A 84 13.19 -0.68 -2.75
CA LEU A 84 12.21 -0.09 -1.87
C LEU A 84 10.81 -0.58 -2.27
N ALA A 85 10.01 -0.91 -1.26
CA ALA A 85 8.64 -1.38 -1.40
C ALA A 85 7.75 -0.26 -1.94
N ARG A 86 7.97 0.99 -1.52
CA ARG A 86 7.29 2.17 -2.07
C ARG A 86 7.83 2.52 -3.45
N THR A 87 7.00 2.38 -4.48
CA THR A 87 7.40 2.57 -5.89
C THR A 87 7.33 4.02 -6.34
N GLY A 88 6.55 4.86 -5.67
CA GLY A 88 6.18 6.21 -6.10
C GLY A 88 5.17 6.25 -7.26
N GLU A 89 4.66 5.11 -7.70
CA GLU A 89 3.65 5.00 -8.76
C GLU A 89 2.24 4.94 -8.15
N PHE A 90 1.31 5.73 -8.67
CA PHE A 90 -0.08 5.83 -8.22
C PHE A 90 -1.01 5.64 -9.41
N GLY A 91 -2.09 4.86 -9.26
CA GLY A 91 -3.03 4.60 -10.35
C GLY A 91 -2.44 3.80 -11.53
N ASP A 92 -3.25 3.52 -12.55
CA ASP A 92 -3.06 2.38 -13.48
C ASP A 92 -1.92 2.49 -14.51
N PRO A 93 -1.14 1.40 -14.70
CA PRO A 93 -0.76 0.99 -16.05
C PRO A 93 -0.98 -0.52 -16.35
N ALA A 94 -2.22 -0.86 -16.73
CA ALA A 94 -2.65 -1.82 -17.76
C ALA A 94 -3.27 -3.18 -17.38
N THR A 95 -3.48 -3.56 -16.11
CA THR A 95 -4.04 -4.91 -15.80
C THR A 95 -5.00 -5.05 -14.61
N SER A 96 -5.31 -4.02 -13.83
CA SER A 96 -6.25 -4.18 -12.69
C SER A 96 -7.60 -3.53 -12.96
N THR A 97 -8.69 -4.29 -12.74
CA THR A 97 -10.06 -3.75 -12.71
C THR A 97 -10.43 -3.12 -11.37
N GLU A 98 -9.59 -3.30 -10.35
CA GLU A 98 -9.74 -2.76 -9.00
C GLU A 98 -8.54 -1.82 -8.75
N VAL A 99 -8.75 -0.52 -8.90
CA VAL A 99 -7.74 0.53 -8.65
C VAL A 99 -8.30 1.50 -7.61
N ASP A 100 -7.59 1.69 -6.49
CA ASP A 100 -8.03 2.51 -5.34
C ASP A 100 -7.23 3.82 -5.16
N ASP A 101 -6.57 4.29 -6.23
CA ASP A 101 -5.74 5.50 -6.31
C ASP A 101 -4.54 5.57 -5.34
N THR A 102 -4.32 4.54 -4.51
CA THR A 102 -3.16 4.48 -3.60
C THR A 102 -1.89 4.05 -4.32
N GLU A 103 -0.75 4.25 -3.65
CA GLU A 103 0.58 3.91 -4.16
C GLU A 103 0.68 2.40 -4.43
N TRP A 104 1.31 2.03 -5.55
CA TRP A 104 1.75 0.66 -5.79
C TRP A 104 2.94 0.34 -4.90
N ILE A 105 2.89 -0.82 -4.28
CA ILE A 105 3.88 -1.36 -3.36
C ILE A 105 4.43 -2.65 -3.96
N ASP A 106 5.75 -2.80 -3.98
CA ASP A 106 6.43 -4.06 -4.31
C ASP A 106 6.52 -4.94 -3.04
N PRO A 107 5.77 -6.05 -2.97
CA PRO A 107 5.81 -6.95 -1.83
C PRO A 107 7.08 -7.81 -1.79
N GLY A 108 7.90 -7.81 -2.84
CA GLY A 108 9.19 -8.50 -2.89
C GLY A 108 10.37 -7.70 -2.34
N ALA A 109 10.18 -6.42 -2.03
CA ALA A 109 11.25 -5.54 -1.58
C ALA A 109 11.68 -5.76 -0.12
N ASP A 110 12.97 -5.51 0.18
CA ASP A 110 13.59 -5.79 1.48
C ASP A 110 13.01 -4.94 2.64
N ASP A 111 12.53 -3.74 2.35
CA ASP A 111 11.97 -2.79 3.33
C ASP A 111 10.43 -2.92 3.49
N LEU A 112 9.79 -3.87 2.80
CA LEU A 112 8.35 -4.14 2.95
C LEU A 112 7.90 -4.26 4.42
N PRO A 113 8.63 -4.91 5.35
CA PRO A 113 8.19 -5.00 6.75
C PRO A 113 7.98 -3.63 7.41
N GLN A 114 8.81 -2.63 7.08
CA GLN A 114 8.65 -1.28 7.63
C GLN A 114 7.43 -0.59 7.00
N VAL A 115 7.21 -0.75 5.69
CA VAL A 115 6.03 -0.22 5.01
C VAL A 115 4.74 -0.79 5.61
N ILE A 116 4.71 -2.07 5.93
CA ILE A 116 3.56 -2.73 6.57
C ILE A 116 3.29 -2.14 7.96
N ILE A 117 4.32 -1.91 8.77
CA ILE A 117 4.19 -1.28 10.09
C ILE A 117 3.64 0.14 9.95
N ASP A 118 4.19 0.93 9.02
CA ASP A 118 3.79 2.32 8.80
C ASP A 118 2.36 2.44 8.23
N ALA A 119 1.88 1.40 7.53
CA ALA A 119 0.55 1.33 6.95
C ALA A 119 -0.54 0.87 7.93
N TYR A 120 -0.22 0.64 9.22
CA TYR A 120 -1.23 0.25 10.20
C TYR A 120 -2.31 1.37 10.33
N PRO A 121 -3.60 1.08 10.13
CA PRO A 121 -4.62 2.13 10.12
C PRO A 121 -4.90 2.66 11.52
N ASP A 122 -4.84 3.98 11.69
CA ASP A 122 -5.02 4.66 12.99
C ASP A 122 -6.43 4.51 13.59
N TYR A 123 -7.43 4.25 12.75
CA TYR A 123 -8.81 3.99 13.15
C TYR A 123 -9.10 2.52 13.48
N LEU A 124 -8.20 1.59 13.16
CA LEU A 124 -8.47 0.17 13.29
C LEU A 124 -8.42 -0.25 14.77
N THR A 125 -9.55 -0.72 15.27
CA THR A 125 -9.68 -1.20 16.65
C THR A 125 -9.78 -2.72 16.69
N LEU A 126 -8.87 -3.36 17.43
CA LEU A 126 -8.87 -4.80 17.68
C LEU A 126 -9.64 -5.14 18.97
N PRO A 127 -10.14 -6.38 19.12
CA PRO A 127 -10.79 -6.78 20.36
C PRO A 127 -9.88 -6.65 21.59
N PRO A 128 -10.45 -6.42 22.79
CA PRO A 128 -9.67 -6.33 24.02
C PRO A 128 -8.76 -7.55 24.23
N GLY A 129 -7.48 -7.29 24.52
CA GLY A 129 -6.47 -8.33 24.72
C GLY A 129 -5.82 -8.86 23.44
N MET A 130 -6.31 -8.46 22.26
CA MET A 130 -5.63 -8.77 21.00
C MET A 130 -4.56 -7.70 20.70
N PRO A 131 -3.29 -8.08 20.59
CA PRO A 131 -2.23 -7.11 20.39
C PRO A 131 -2.06 -6.78 18.90
N GLU A 132 -1.73 -5.52 18.62
CA GLU A 132 -1.52 -4.96 17.27
C GLU A 132 -0.53 -5.78 16.42
N ASN A 133 0.51 -6.31 17.06
CA ASN A 133 1.55 -7.10 16.40
C ASN A 133 1.02 -8.39 15.77
N MET A 134 -0.13 -8.92 16.19
CA MET A 134 -0.75 -10.08 15.53
C MET A 134 -1.29 -9.70 14.16
N ALA A 135 -1.94 -8.54 14.04
CA ALA A 135 -2.40 -8.03 12.76
C ALA A 135 -1.22 -7.70 11.83
N ILE A 136 -0.16 -7.08 12.37
CA ILE A 136 1.08 -6.81 11.61
C ILE A 136 1.73 -8.10 11.12
N ALA A 137 1.80 -9.13 11.96
CA ALA A 137 2.37 -10.42 11.60
C ALA A 137 1.56 -11.13 10.51
N ASP A 138 0.22 -11.10 10.59
CA ASP A 138 -0.65 -11.69 9.57
C ASP A 138 -0.54 -10.96 8.22
N THR A 139 -0.56 -9.62 8.23
CA THR A 139 -0.34 -8.81 7.02
C THR A 139 1.04 -9.07 6.43
N SER A 140 2.09 -9.10 7.25
CA SER A 140 3.47 -9.41 6.83
C SER A 140 3.57 -10.79 6.18
N ARG A 141 2.91 -11.80 6.75
CA ARG A 141 2.87 -13.16 6.21
C ARG A 141 2.21 -13.20 4.83
N LEU A 142 1.07 -12.51 4.66
CA LEU A 142 0.34 -12.50 3.40
C LEU A 142 1.08 -11.73 2.31
N MET A 143 1.58 -10.53 2.61
CA MET A 143 2.35 -9.72 1.66
C MET A 143 3.68 -10.40 1.33
N GLY A 144 4.41 -10.92 2.31
CA GLY A 144 5.68 -11.62 2.07
C GLY A 144 5.51 -12.89 1.24
N ARG A 145 4.39 -13.64 1.40
CA ARG A 145 4.07 -14.77 0.53
C ARG A 145 3.85 -14.31 -0.91
N MET A 146 3.12 -13.21 -1.11
CA MET A 146 2.89 -12.65 -2.44
C MET A 146 4.21 -12.20 -3.08
N GLY A 147 5.09 -11.55 -2.31
CA GLY A 147 6.43 -11.19 -2.75
C GLY A 147 7.30 -12.40 -3.12
N ALA A 148 7.18 -13.52 -2.39
CA ALA A 148 7.95 -14.73 -2.66
C ALA A 148 7.47 -15.52 -3.89
N GLU A 149 6.21 -15.34 -4.30
CA GLU A 149 5.63 -15.99 -5.48
C GLU A 149 6.03 -15.29 -6.79
N HIS A 150 6.66 -14.10 -6.71
CA HIS A 150 7.03 -13.26 -7.84
C HIS A 150 8.48 -12.75 -7.72
N GLU A 151 9.13 -12.38 -8.83
CA GLU A 151 10.40 -11.65 -8.72
C GLU A 151 10.13 -10.21 -8.28
N VAL A 152 11.12 -9.56 -7.64
CA VAL A 152 11.06 -8.13 -7.26
C VAL A 152 10.67 -7.30 -8.50
N GLY A 153 9.66 -6.45 -8.35
CA GLY A 153 9.09 -5.60 -9.40
C GLY A 153 8.16 -6.33 -10.38
N GLN A 154 7.85 -7.61 -10.17
CA GLN A 154 6.93 -8.38 -11.04
C GLN A 154 5.51 -8.56 -10.45
N ALA A 155 5.33 -8.32 -9.16
CA ALA A 155 4.02 -8.17 -8.54
C ALA A 155 4.00 -6.83 -7.82
N VAL A 156 2.97 -6.03 -8.07
CA VAL A 156 2.71 -4.83 -7.29
C VAL A 156 1.30 -4.92 -6.72
N VAL A 157 1.14 -4.46 -5.48
CA VAL A 157 -0.16 -4.33 -4.81
C VAL A 157 -0.40 -2.89 -4.46
N GLN A 158 -1.65 -2.47 -4.38
CA GLN A 158 -1.93 -1.13 -3.89
C GLN A 158 -1.86 -1.06 -2.35
N GLU A 159 -1.37 0.05 -1.80
CA GLU A 159 -1.34 0.29 -0.34
C GLU A 159 -2.73 0.16 0.30
N GLY A 160 -3.79 0.53 -0.43
CA GLY A 160 -5.17 0.30 -0.01
C GLY A 160 -5.51 -1.19 0.15
N TYR A 161 -4.90 -2.08 -0.63
CA TYR A 161 -5.02 -3.53 -0.39
C TYR A 161 -4.34 -3.96 0.92
N VAL A 162 -3.18 -3.39 1.27
CA VAL A 162 -2.53 -3.63 2.57
C VAL A 162 -3.45 -3.22 3.72
N THR A 163 -4.13 -2.08 3.57
CA THR A 163 -5.16 -1.61 4.51
C THR A 163 -6.33 -2.60 4.63
N GLN A 164 -6.84 -3.09 3.49
CA GLN A 164 -7.92 -4.10 3.47
C GLN A 164 -7.51 -5.40 4.17
N VAL A 165 -6.24 -5.80 4.09
CA VAL A 165 -5.72 -6.99 4.78
C VAL A 165 -5.76 -6.81 6.29
N TYR A 166 -5.41 -5.63 6.80
CA TYR A 166 -5.55 -5.28 8.23
C TYR A 166 -7.00 -5.29 8.70
N GLU A 167 -7.89 -4.66 7.94
CA GLU A 167 -9.32 -4.63 8.25
C GLU A 167 -9.94 -6.03 8.24
N THR A 168 -9.54 -6.88 7.28
CA THR A 168 -9.97 -8.29 7.22
C THR A 168 -9.52 -9.07 8.45
N PHE A 169 -8.30 -8.83 8.94
CA PHE A 169 -7.83 -9.43 10.20
C PHE A 169 -8.71 -9.00 11.38
N ALA A 170 -9.06 -7.72 11.49
CA ALA A 170 -9.93 -7.23 12.55
C ALA A 170 -11.35 -7.81 12.44
N ILE A 171 -11.91 -7.93 11.22
CA ILE A 171 -13.19 -8.62 10.98
C ILE A 171 -13.12 -10.06 11.51
N CYS A 172 -12.04 -10.79 11.22
CA CYS A 172 -11.84 -12.13 11.75
C CYS A 172 -11.78 -12.17 13.28
N ALA A 173 -11.01 -11.27 13.89
CA ALA A 173 -10.85 -11.18 15.33
C ALA A 173 -12.19 -10.90 16.05
N TRP A 174 -12.97 -9.95 15.55
CA TRP A 174 -14.28 -9.62 16.13
C TRP A 174 -15.33 -10.69 15.89
N THR A 175 -15.26 -11.37 14.74
CA THR A 175 -16.10 -12.54 14.44
C THR A 175 -15.80 -13.69 15.41
N ASP A 176 -14.52 -13.94 15.72
CA ASP A 176 -14.10 -14.94 16.70
C ASP A 176 -14.63 -14.61 18.11
N VAL A 177 -14.45 -13.36 18.55
CA VAL A 177 -14.97 -12.88 19.83
C VAL A 177 -16.49 -13.04 19.91
N TRP A 178 -17.21 -12.70 18.84
CA TRP A 178 -18.65 -12.91 18.79
C TRP A 178 -19.02 -14.40 18.97
N LEU A 179 -18.34 -15.31 18.25
CA LEU A 179 -18.60 -16.75 18.32
C LEU A 179 -18.28 -17.32 19.70
N GLY A 180 -17.16 -16.93 20.29
CA GLY A 180 -16.78 -17.31 21.65
C GLY A 180 -17.77 -16.80 22.69
N ALA A 181 -18.14 -15.53 22.61
CA ALA A 181 -19.10 -14.90 23.51
C ALA A 181 -20.49 -15.55 23.42
N HIS A 182 -20.96 -15.82 22.21
CA HIS A 182 -22.24 -16.52 21.99
C HIS A 182 -22.21 -17.93 22.61
N ALA A 183 -21.12 -18.68 22.40
CA ALA A 183 -20.95 -20.02 22.96
C ALA A 183 -20.89 -20.03 24.50
N SER A 184 -20.32 -18.99 25.12
CA SER A 184 -20.26 -18.83 26.58
C SER A 184 -21.43 -18.05 27.17
N SER A 185 -22.40 -17.61 26.36
CA SER A 185 -23.49 -16.71 26.77
C SER A 185 -23.01 -15.40 27.42
N ASP A 186 -21.88 -14.86 26.97
CA ASP A 186 -21.39 -13.53 27.36
C ASP A 186 -22.07 -12.44 26.51
N ALA A 187 -23.25 -12.01 26.97
CA ALA A 187 -24.05 -11.02 26.26
C ALA A 187 -23.33 -9.66 26.08
N ALA A 188 -22.40 -9.30 26.95
CA ALA A 188 -21.69 -8.02 26.86
C ALA A 188 -20.65 -8.06 25.75
N ALA A 189 -19.86 -9.15 25.67
CA ALA A 189 -18.91 -9.35 24.59
C ALA A 189 -19.60 -9.57 23.24
N GLU A 190 -20.72 -10.31 23.22
CA GLU A 190 -21.52 -10.53 22.00
C GLU A 190 -22.08 -9.20 21.46
N ALA A 191 -22.61 -8.34 22.34
CA ALA A 191 -23.10 -7.01 21.95
C ALA A 191 -21.98 -6.08 21.46
N LEU A 192 -20.82 -6.10 22.12
CA LEU A 192 -19.66 -5.31 21.70
C LEU A 192 -19.17 -5.71 20.31
N ALA A 193 -19.00 -7.01 20.07
CA ALA A 193 -18.59 -7.51 18.77
C ALA A 193 -19.65 -7.23 17.69
N THR A 194 -20.93 -7.39 18.01
CA THR A 194 -22.04 -7.05 17.09
C THR A 194 -21.99 -5.58 16.70
N ALA A 195 -21.76 -4.68 17.66
CA ALA A 195 -21.66 -3.24 17.40
C ALA A 195 -20.47 -2.92 16.48
N TRP A 196 -19.31 -3.55 16.72
CA TRP A 196 -18.13 -3.36 15.87
C TRP A 196 -18.37 -3.85 14.43
N ILE A 197 -18.92 -5.07 14.28
CA ILE A 197 -19.25 -5.68 12.98
C ILE A 197 -20.34 -4.91 12.21
N GLY A 198 -21.16 -4.13 12.91
CA GLY A 198 -22.22 -3.32 12.28
C GLY A 198 -21.77 -1.93 11.81
N ASP A 199 -20.57 -1.50 12.20
CA ASP A 199 -20.08 -0.14 11.93
C ASP A 199 -18.99 -0.15 10.86
N PHE A 200 -19.37 0.31 9.65
CA PHE A 200 -18.49 0.36 8.49
C PHE A 200 -17.30 1.32 8.64
N ASP A 201 -17.36 2.26 9.59
CA ASP A 201 -16.22 3.14 9.85
C ASP A 201 -15.03 2.39 10.49
N ASN A 202 -15.26 1.18 11.01
CA ASN A 202 -14.21 0.29 11.54
C ASN A 202 -13.41 -0.45 10.45
N TYR A 203 -13.94 -0.54 9.22
CA TYR A 203 -13.31 -1.24 8.09
C TYR A 203 -13.69 -0.57 6.76
N ARG A 204 -13.20 0.65 6.56
CA ARG A 204 -13.57 1.56 5.47
C ARG A 204 -13.10 1.08 4.11
N ALA A 205 -11.90 0.51 4.04
CA ALA A 205 -11.32 0.07 2.77
C ALA A 205 -12.08 -1.15 2.22
N VAL A 206 -12.37 -2.13 3.07
CA VAL A 206 -13.17 -3.33 2.75
C VAL A 206 -14.62 -2.96 2.43
N SER A 207 -15.22 -2.03 3.18
CA SER A 207 -16.61 -1.61 2.99
C SER A 207 -16.82 -0.52 1.93
N SER A 208 -15.82 -0.25 1.09
CA SER A 208 -15.90 0.71 -0.01
C SER A 208 -16.92 0.30 -1.09
N SER A 209 -17.11 -1.01 -1.31
CA SER A 209 -18.06 -1.53 -2.29
C SER A 209 -19.45 -1.82 -1.71
N VAL A 210 -20.49 -1.55 -2.51
CA VAL A 210 -21.89 -1.78 -2.10
C VAL A 210 -22.15 -3.26 -1.79
N SER A 211 -21.60 -4.18 -2.58
CA SER A 211 -21.78 -5.63 -2.37
C SER A 211 -21.20 -6.11 -1.04
N ILE A 212 -20.02 -5.59 -0.65
CA ILE A 212 -19.43 -5.92 0.65
C ILE A 212 -20.24 -5.28 1.79
N ARG A 213 -20.71 -4.05 1.63
CA ARG A 213 -21.61 -3.42 2.63
C ARG A 213 -22.89 -4.21 2.83
N ASP A 214 -23.52 -4.69 1.75
CA ASP A 214 -24.72 -5.52 1.82
C ASP A 214 -24.42 -6.84 2.53
N ARG A 215 -23.30 -7.49 2.20
CA ARG A 215 -22.86 -8.72 2.86
C ARG A 215 -22.63 -8.51 4.35
N MET A 216 -21.88 -7.47 4.73
CA MET A 216 -21.59 -7.14 6.12
C MET A 216 -22.84 -6.70 6.89
N THR A 217 -23.82 -6.06 6.23
CA THR A 217 -25.13 -5.78 6.83
C THR A 217 -25.86 -7.07 7.21
N VAL A 218 -25.87 -8.08 6.33
CA VAL A 218 -26.47 -9.39 6.63
C VAL A 218 -25.77 -10.06 7.81
N ILE A 219 -24.44 -9.94 7.89
CA ILE A 219 -23.64 -10.51 8.97
C ILE A 219 -23.94 -9.81 10.30
N ALA A 220 -23.96 -8.48 10.32
CA ALA A 220 -24.29 -7.70 11.51
C ALA A 220 -25.73 -7.97 12.00
N GLN A 221 -26.70 -8.11 11.09
CA GLN A 221 -28.07 -8.51 11.44
C GLN A 221 -28.13 -9.93 11.99
N GLY A 222 -27.35 -10.87 11.42
CA GLY A 222 -27.22 -12.23 11.93
C GLY A 222 -26.63 -12.26 13.34
N ALA A 223 -25.58 -11.48 13.57
CA ALA A 223 -24.95 -11.30 14.87
C ALA A 223 -25.94 -10.71 15.90
N ALA A 224 -26.65 -9.64 15.54
CA ALA A 224 -27.67 -9.02 16.41
C ALA A 224 -28.86 -9.96 16.72
N ALA A 225 -29.17 -10.88 15.80
CA ALA A 225 -30.20 -11.89 15.99
C ALA A 225 -29.72 -13.14 16.75
N GLY A 226 -28.46 -13.20 17.19
CA GLY A 226 -27.90 -14.37 17.86
C GLY A 226 -27.81 -15.59 16.93
N ASN A 227 -27.56 -15.39 15.62
CA ASN A 227 -27.49 -16.47 14.64
C ASN A 227 -26.03 -16.86 14.34
N PRO A 228 -25.47 -17.88 15.04
CA PRO A 228 -24.09 -18.28 14.85
C PRO A 228 -23.80 -18.89 13.48
N GLY A 229 -24.82 -19.37 12.76
CA GLY A 229 -24.65 -19.93 11.42
C GLY A 229 -24.16 -18.88 10.41
N ILE A 230 -24.70 -17.66 10.48
CA ILE A 230 -24.29 -16.56 9.60
C ILE A 230 -22.88 -16.10 9.95
N VAL A 231 -22.61 -15.87 11.23
CA VAL A 231 -21.30 -15.37 11.71
C VAL A 231 -20.19 -16.39 11.44
N LYS A 232 -20.46 -17.69 11.66
CA LYS A 232 -19.53 -18.77 11.31
C LYS A 232 -19.28 -18.89 9.79
N GLY A 233 -20.28 -18.57 8.98
CA GLY A 233 -20.12 -18.47 7.53
C GLY A 233 -19.03 -17.47 7.16
N THR A 234 -19.10 -16.25 7.70
CA THR A 234 -18.08 -15.21 7.52
C THR A 234 -16.71 -15.61 8.05
N TYR A 235 -16.67 -16.23 9.23
CA TYR A 235 -15.43 -16.74 9.81
C TYR A 235 -14.73 -17.73 8.86
N THR A 236 -15.51 -18.60 8.22
CA THR A 236 -15.00 -19.60 7.28
C THR A 236 -14.61 -18.97 5.94
N GLU A 237 -15.45 -18.07 5.40
CA GLU A 237 -15.20 -17.39 4.11
C GLU A 237 -13.91 -16.57 4.09
N ASN A 238 -13.50 -16.01 5.24
CA ASN A 238 -12.28 -15.22 5.38
C ASN A 238 -11.07 -16.02 5.89
N ASP A 239 -11.18 -17.35 5.98
CA ASP A 239 -10.15 -18.24 6.55
C ASP A 239 -9.67 -17.78 7.93
N CYS A 240 -10.57 -17.31 8.79
CA CYS A 240 -10.21 -16.64 10.03
C CYS A 240 -9.41 -17.51 10.99
N ALA A 241 -9.66 -18.82 11.05
CA ALA A 241 -8.84 -19.75 11.83
C ALA A 241 -7.36 -19.75 11.42
N VAL A 242 -7.08 -19.61 10.12
CA VAL A 242 -5.70 -19.55 9.62
C VAL A 242 -5.08 -18.20 9.97
N ARG A 243 -5.83 -17.11 9.80
CA ARG A 243 -5.34 -15.74 10.06
C ARG A 243 -5.08 -15.47 11.54
N LEU A 244 -5.91 -16.02 12.42
CA LEU A 244 -5.78 -15.88 13.87
C LEU A 244 -4.76 -16.87 14.47
N GLY A 245 -4.30 -17.87 13.70
CA GLY A 245 -3.33 -18.86 14.14
C GLY A 245 -3.92 -20.06 14.87
N ASP A 246 -5.24 -20.26 14.78
CA ASP A 246 -5.98 -21.37 15.39
C ASP A 246 -5.85 -22.68 14.59
N ALA A 247 -5.55 -22.59 13.30
CA ALA A 247 -5.29 -23.73 12.44
C ALA A 247 -3.79 -24.10 12.47
N GLN A 248 -3.43 -25.06 13.34
CA GLN A 248 -2.17 -25.82 13.28
C GLN A 248 -2.46 -27.32 13.16
#